data_AF-A0A072N4S7-F1
#
_entry.id   AF-A0A072N4S7-F1
#
_cell.length_a   1.000
_cell.length_b   1.000
_cell.length_c   1.000
_cell.angle_alpha   90.00
_cell.angle_beta   90.00
_cell.angle_gamma   90.00
#
_symmetry.space_group_name_H-M   'P 1'
#
loop_
_entity.id
_entity.type
_entity.pdbx_description
1 polymer ?
#
loop_
_entity_poly.entity_id
_entity_poly.type
_entity_poly.pdbx_seq_one_letter_code
_entity_poly.pdbx_strand_id
1 'polypeptide(L)'
;MQRHLLHYLRDQGHTDTTMYGHLHSPRAIAEELRSAVDANRKIALIGYSQGGFQAVEVARELHGAGVPVDLLVTIAAGGLGRAFPGRWRAEPRQIPSNVKQCINLFSEGDILGCDRRYQRNLATPTMAGQFVENHGFSRVDGISHIDLVRCYPEGRVHPQVRSLVLGRLMRELSLMENPG
;
A
#
# COMPACT_ATOMS: atom_id res chain seq x y z
N MET A 1 0.42 10.51 11.21
CA MET A 1 -0.43 9.84 10.20
C MET A 1 -0.28 8.34 10.16
N GLN A 2 0.93 7.77 9.96
CA GLN A 2 1.10 6.29 9.98
C GLN A 2 0.59 5.65 11.29
N ARG A 3 0.80 6.34 12.42
CA ARG A 3 0.19 5.94 13.70
C ARG A 3 -1.35 5.88 13.64
N HIS A 4 -2.02 6.78 12.92
CA HIS A 4 -3.49 6.76 12.82
C HIS A 4 -3.99 5.54 12.03
N LEU A 5 -3.31 5.17 10.94
CA LEU A 5 -3.68 3.98 10.18
C LEU A 5 -3.32 2.70 10.95
N LEU A 6 -2.15 2.62 11.59
CA LEU A 6 -1.79 1.49 12.45
C LEU A 6 -2.81 1.30 13.59
N HIS A 7 -3.16 2.38 14.28
CA HIS A 7 -4.17 2.33 15.35
C HIS A 7 -5.52 1.89 14.79
N TYR A 8 -5.94 2.46 13.66
CA TYR A 8 -7.17 2.05 13.00
C TYR A 8 -7.19 0.56 12.66
N LEU A 9 -6.13 0.03 12.04
CA LEU A 9 -6.04 -1.39 11.71
C LEU A 9 -6.18 -2.29 12.95
N ARG A 10 -5.50 -1.93 14.05
CA ARG A 10 -5.57 -2.68 15.31
C ARG A 10 -6.94 -2.57 15.97
N ASP A 11 -7.57 -1.39 15.94
CA ASP A 11 -8.93 -1.17 16.46
C ASP A 11 -9.97 -1.99 15.67
N GLN A 12 -9.71 -2.28 14.40
CA GLN A 12 -10.54 -3.14 13.54
C GLN A 12 -10.21 -4.64 13.68
N GLY A 13 -9.32 -5.03 14.59
CA GLY A 13 -9.01 -6.43 14.90
C GLY A 13 -7.70 -6.96 14.30
N HIS A 14 -7.04 -6.21 13.41
CA HIS A 14 -5.77 -6.62 12.80
C HIS A 14 -4.59 -6.36 13.75
N THR A 15 -4.55 -7.08 14.87
CA THR A 15 -3.59 -6.88 15.96
C THR A 15 -2.15 -7.27 15.57
N ASP A 16 -2.01 -8.23 14.66
CA ASP A 16 -0.74 -8.66 14.04
C ASP A 16 -0.29 -7.68 12.93
N THR A 17 -0.25 -6.40 13.26
CA THR A 17 0.22 -5.34 12.36
C THR A 17 1.48 -4.69 12.94
N THR A 18 2.55 -4.69 12.14
CA THR A 18 3.82 -4.04 12.47
C THR A 18 4.05 -2.83 11.58
N MET A 19 4.52 -1.72 12.17
CA MET A 19 4.84 -0.50 11.43
C MET A 19 6.35 -0.38 11.25
N TYR A 20 6.78 -0.30 10.00
CA TYR A 20 8.17 -0.02 9.64
C TYR A 20 8.36 1.44 9.26
N GLY A 21 9.42 2.05 9.78
CA GLY A 21 9.87 3.37 9.35
C GLY A 21 10.66 3.32 8.04
N HIS A 22 10.76 4.46 7.37
CA HIS A 22 11.45 4.62 6.08
C HIS A 22 12.97 4.30 6.10
N LEU A 23 13.58 4.13 7.28
CA LEU A 23 14.99 3.73 7.43
C LEU A 23 15.18 2.21 7.49
N HIS A 24 14.11 1.43 7.65
CA HIS A 24 14.22 -0.02 7.66
C HIS A 24 14.56 -0.53 6.26
N SER A 25 15.54 -1.41 6.17
CA SER A 25 15.91 -2.04 4.90
C SER A 25 14.75 -2.90 4.40
N PRO A 26 14.34 -2.80 3.12
CA PRO A 26 13.34 -3.72 2.54
C PRO A 26 13.70 -5.19 2.74
N ARG A 27 14.99 -5.52 2.65
CA ARG A 27 15.50 -6.88 2.90
C ARG A 27 15.28 -7.34 4.33
N ALA A 28 15.53 -6.48 5.32
CA ALA A 28 15.34 -6.83 6.73
C ALA A 28 13.85 -7.07 7.03
N ILE A 29 12.96 -6.23 6.49
CA ILE A 29 11.51 -6.43 6.60
C ILE A 29 11.10 -7.75 5.94
N ALA A 30 11.62 -8.05 4.75
CA ALA A 30 11.32 -9.31 4.06
C ALA A 30 11.81 -10.53 4.86
N GLU A 31 12.99 -10.48 5.47
CA GLU A 31 13.53 -11.54 6.33
C GLU A 31 12.64 -11.79 7.56
N GLU A 32 12.13 -10.74 8.21
CA GLU A 32 11.15 -10.89 9.30
C GLU A 32 9.85 -11.53 8.82
N LEU A 33 9.32 -11.09 7.68
CA LEU A 33 8.07 -11.60 7.11
C LEU A 33 8.16 -13.05 6.63
N ARG A 34 9.35 -13.57 6.31
CA ARG A 34 9.52 -15.00 5.98
C ARG A 34 9.03 -15.91 7.10
N SER A 35 9.26 -15.52 8.36
CA SER A 35 8.77 -16.29 9.52
C SER A 35 7.24 -16.36 9.58
N ALA A 36 6.52 -15.43 8.95
CA ALA A 36 5.07 -15.47 8.86
C ALA A 36 4.59 -16.58 7.91
N VAL A 37 5.30 -16.80 6.81
CA VAL A 37 4.98 -17.86 5.85
C VAL A 37 5.25 -19.24 6.43
N ASP A 38 6.34 -19.39 7.20
CA ASP A 38 6.62 -20.64 7.91
C ASP A 38 5.49 -21.02 8.90
N ALA A 39 4.74 -20.02 9.38
CA ALA A 39 3.56 -20.17 10.22
C ALA A 39 2.24 -20.23 9.42
N ASN A 40 2.29 -20.42 8.10
CA ASN A 40 1.15 -20.44 7.18
C ASN A 40 0.24 -19.19 7.27
N ARG A 41 0.83 -18.03 7.57
CA ARG A 41 0.11 -16.74 7.61
C ARG A 41 0.21 -16.05 6.26
N LYS A 42 -0.90 -15.43 5.85
CA LYS A 42 -0.96 -14.56 4.67
C LYS A 42 -0.22 -13.25 4.94
N ILE A 43 0.36 -12.65 3.90
CA ILE A 43 1.13 -11.40 4.01
C ILE A 43 0.38 -10.25 3.34
N ALA A 44 0.12 -9.18 4.10
CA ALA A 44 -0.33 -7.89 3.61
C ALA A 44 0.77 -6.82 3.78
N LEU A 45 1.05 -6.05 2.72
CA LEU A 45 1.96 -4.92 2.74
C LEU A 45 1.17 -3.64 2.47
N ILE A 46 1.22 -2.66 3.38
CA ILE A 46 0.51 -1.38 3.24
C ILE A 46 1.53 -0.25 3.31
N GLY A 47 1.73 0.43 2.19
CA GLY A 47 2.69 1.51 2.05
C GLY A 47 2.02 2.86 1.79
N TYR A 48 2.36 3.86 2.60
CA TYR A 48 1.90 5.25 2.42
C TYR A 48 3.04 6.18 2.02
N SER A 49 2.79 7.05 1.03
CA SER A 49 3.77 7.99 0.50
C SER A 49 5.02 7.24 0.02
N GLN A 50 6.22 7.64 0.47
CA GLN A 50 7.46 6.89 0.22
C GLN A 50 7.42 5.44 0.73
N GLY A 51 6.60 5.15 1.75
CA GLY A 51 6.37 3.78 2.22
C GLY A 51 5.69 2.90 1.17
N GLY A 52 4.96 3.47 0.20
CA GLY A 52 4.42 2.73 -0.94
C GLY A 52 5.52 2.14 -1.82
N PHE A 53 6.58 2.90 -2.07
CA PHE A 53 7.75 2.42 -2.81
C PHE A 53 8.53 1.37 -2.02
N GLN A 54 8.71 1.62 -0.71
CA GLN A 54 9.34 0.66 0.18
C GLN A 54 8.57 -0.68 0.23
N ALA A 55 7.24 -0.64 0.28
CA ALA A 55 6.40 -1.84 0.26
C ALA A 55 6.57 -2.65 -1.04
N VAL A 56 6.69 -1.98 -2.18
CA VAL A 56 6.99 -2.65 -3.47
C VAL A 56 8.39 -3.27 -3.45
N GLU A 57 9.39 -2.59 -2.90
CA GLU A 57 10.74 -3.17 -2.75
C GLU A 57 10.73 -4.37 -1.80
N VAL A 58 9.98 -4.33 -0.69
CA VAL A 58 9.80 -5.49 0.19
C VAL A 58 9.16 -6.66 -0.58
N ALA A 59 8.14 -6.39 -1.39
CA ALA A 59 7.52 -7.42 -2.23
C ALA A 59 8.52 -8.04 -3.21
N ARG A 60 9.48 -7.26 -3.73
CA ARG A 60 10.57 -7.76 -4.60
C ARG A 60 11.57 -8.63 -3.85
N GLU A 61 11.97 -8.24 -2.66
CA GLU A 61 12.84 -9.05 -1.80
C GLU A 61 12.16 -10.39 -1.47
N LEU A 62 10.87 -10.36 -1.14
CA LEU A 62 10.05 -11.57 -0.94
C LEU A 62 9.93 -12.41 -2.22
N HIS A 63 9.81 -11.77 -3.39
CA HIS A 63 9.78 -12.47 -4.68
C HIS A 63 11.06 -13.26 -4.92
N GLY A 64 12.22 -12.63 -4.68
CA GLY A 64 13.53 -13.29 -4.79
C GLY A 64 13.69 -14.48 -3.83
N ALA A 65 12.95 -14.48 -2.72
CA ALA A 65 12.91 -15.57 -1.76
C ALA A 65 11.79 -16.61 -2.04
N GLY A 66 11.02 -16.46 -3.12
CA GLY A 66 9.92 -17.38 -3.46
C GLY A 66 8.69 -17.25 -2.54
N VAL A 67 8.54 -16.11 -1.85
CA VAL A 67 7.46 -15.88 -0.89
C VAL A 67 6.30 -15.11 -1.53
N PRO A 68 5.05 -15.63 -1.46
CA PRO A 68 3.88 -14.92 -1.99
C PRO A 68 3.50 -13.73 -1.10
N VAL A 69 2.95 -12.68 -1.72
CA VAL A 69 2.29 -11.56 -1.04
C VAL A 69 0.82 -11.59 -1.44
N ASP A 70 -0.07 -11.74 -0.47
CA ASP A 70 -1.50 -11.86 -0.73
C ASP A 70 -2.11 -10.50 -1.08
N LEU A 71 -1.68 -9.44 -0.39
CA LEU A 71 -2.18 -8.09 -0.61
C LEU A 71 -1.04 -7.06 -0.56
N LEU A 72 -0.97 -6.22 -1.59
CA LEU A 72 -0.16 -5.01 -1.60
C LEU A 72 -1.07 -3.78 -1.73
N VAL A 73 -0.94 -2.83 -0.82
CA VAL A 73 -1.67 -1.56 -0.87
C VAL A 73 -0.68 -0.42 -0.94
N THR A 74 -0.79 0.41 -1.96
CA THR A 74 0.00 1.64 -2.11
C THR A 74 -0.91 2.84 -2.04
N ILE A 75 -0.60 3.79 -1.17
CA ILE A 75 -1.41 4.99 -0.93
C ILE A 75 -0.52 6.20 -1.12
N ALA A 76 -0.90 7.12 -2.00
CA ALA A 76 -0.15 8.36 -2.25
C ALA A 76 1.32 8.14 -2.66
N ALA A 77 1.61 7.03 -3.35
CA ALA A 77 2.96 6.63 -3.73
C ALA A 77 3.36 7.25 -5.09
N GLY A 78 3.63 8.56 -5.12
CA GLY A 78 3.93 9.27 -6.37
C GLY A 78 4.48 10.67 -6.12
N GLY A 79 4.41 11.54 -7.13
CA GLY A 79 4.62 12.98 -6.99
C GLY A 79 6.02 13.35 -6.48
N LEU A 80 6.08 14.36 -5.60
CA LEU A 80 7.33 14.74 -4.92
C LEU A 80 7.90 13.61 -4.04
N GLY A 81 7.09 12.62 -3.65
CA GLY A 81 7.58 11.40 -3.02
C GLY A 81 8.59 10.64 -3.87
N ARG A 82 8.55 10.80 -5.21
CA ARG A 82 9.53 10.21 -6.15
C ARG A 82 10.84 10.99 -6.26
N ALA A 83 11.01 12.13 -5.57
CA ALA A 83 12.16 13.03 -5.73
C ALA A 83 13.53 12.39 -5.39
N PHE A 84 13.54 11.18 -4.82
CA PHE A 84 14.75 10.40 -4.57
C PHE A 84 14.79 9.10 -5.40
N PRO A 85 14.82 9.17 -6.74
CA PRO A 85 14.71 8.00 -7.62
C PRO A 85 15.87 7.01 -7.42
N GLY A 86 17.06 7.48 -7.04
CA GLY A 86 18.22 6.62 -6.77
C GLY A 86 18.09 5.70 -5.54
N ARG A 87 17.00 5.82 -4.75
CA ARG A 87 16.70 4.90 -3.65
C ARG A 87 15.91 3.66 -4.08
N TRP A 88 15.32 3.69 -5.27
CA TRP A 88 14.42 2.62 -5.75
C TRP A 88 15.13 1.85 -6.85
N ARG A 89 15.36 0.55 -6.63
CA ARG A 89 16.16 -0.28 -7.55
C ARG A 89 15.44 -0.57 -8.87
N ALA A 90 14.11 -0.46 -8.89
CA ALA A 90 13.27 -0.67 -10.06
C ALA A 90 12.04 0.25 -10.04
N GLU A 91 11.30 0.31 -11.17
CA GLU A 91 10.11 1.17 -11.32
C GLU A 91 9.05 0.83 -10.26
N PRO A 92 8.77 1.71 -9.28
CA PRO A 92 7.89 1.39 -8.16
C PRO A 92 6.44 1.09 -8.53
N ARG A 93 5.99 1.42 -9.75
CA ARG A 93 4.65 1.10 -10.24
C ARG A 93 4.52 -0.27 -10.90
N GLN A 94 5.63 -0.95 -11.18
CA GLN A 94 5.60 -2.33 -11.68
C GLN A 94 5.51 -3.31 -10.52
N ILE A 95 4.35 -3.96 -10.39
CA ILE A 95 4.03 -4.85 -9.28
C ILE A 95 4.67 -6.23 -9.51
N PRO A 96 5.51 -6.73 -8.58
CA PRO A 96 6.18 -8.03 -8.71
C PRO A 96 5.19 -9.19 -8.81
N SER A 97 5.53 -10.24 -9.57
CA SER A 97 4.62 -11.37 -9.90
C SER A 97 4.18 -12.22 -8.71
N ASN A 98 4.88 -12.18 -7.58
CA ASN A 98 4.48 -12.86 -6.33
C ASN A 98 3.33 -12.15 -5.60
N VAL A 99 2.93 -10.95 -6.01
CA VAL A 99 1.79 -10.22 -5.47
C VAL A 99 0.52 -10.71 -6.15
N LYS A 100 -0.40 -11.31 -5.38
CA LYS A 100 -1.70 -11.78 -5.87
C LYS A 100 -2.63 -10.61 -6.21
N GLN A 101 -2.76 -9.67 -5.28
CA GLN A 101 -3.62 -8.51 -5.41
C GLN A 101 -2.89 -7.22 -5.01
N CYS A 102 -3.01 -6.20 -5.85
CA CYS A 102 -2.52 -4.85 -5.58
C CYS A 102 -3.66 -3.84 -5.66
N ILE A 103 -3.81 -3.03 -4.61
CA ILE A 103 -4.68 -1.85 -4.60
C ILE A 103 -3.79 -0.61 -4.56
N ASN A 104 -3.89 0.20 -5.59
CA ASN A 104 -3.18 1.47 -5.69
C ASN A 104 -4.15 2.64 -5.59
N LEU A 105 -3.91 3.55 -4.65
CA LEU A 105 -4.76 4.68 -4.31
C LEU A 105 -3.97 5.98 -4.42
N PHE A 106 -4.47 6.93 -5.20
CA PHE A 106 -3.84 8.25 -5.39
C PHE A 106 -4.89 9.33 -5.63
N SER A 107 -4.55 10.59 -5.38
CA SER A 107 -5.44 11.74 -5.60
C SER A 107 -4.74 12.80 -6.44
N GLU A 108 -5.37 13.31 -7.49
CA GLU A 108 -4.84 14.44 -8.27
C GLU A 108 -4.77 15.77 -7.48
N GLY A 109 -5.48 15.84 -6.36
CA GLY A 109 -5.37 16.91 -5.36
C GLY A 109 -4.13 16.78 -4.46
N ASP A 110 -3.48 15.61 -4.45
CA ASP A 110 -2.29 15.33 -3.66
C ASP A 110 -1.01 15.59 -4.47
N ILE A 111 -0.47 16.81 -4.40
CA ILE A 111 0.76 17.18 -5.09
C ILE A 111 1.98 16.40 -4.58
N LEU A 112 1.96 15.92 -3.34
CA LEU A 112 3.08 15.20 -2.74
C LEU A 112 3.14 13.75 -3.22
N GLY A 113 1.98 13.10 -3.36
CA GLY A 113 1.84 11.68 -3.66
C GLY A 113 1.28 11.34 -5.04
N CYS A 114 1.01 12.34 -5.89
CA CYS A 114 0.51 12.15 -7.25
C CYS A 114 1.44 12.78 -8.29
N ASP A 115 1.82 11.98 -9.28
CA ASP A 115 2.55 12.45 -10.45
C ASP A 115 1.68 13.35 -11.32
N ARG A 116 2.29 14.40 -11.90
CA ARG A 116 1.60 15.35 -12.79
C ARG A 116 0.93 14.68 -14.00
N ARG A 117 1.49 13.57 -14.48
CA ARG A 117 0.91 12.77 -15.57
C ARG A 117 0.14 11.61 -14.97
N TYR A 118 -1.18 11.61 -15.14
CA TYR A 118 -2.07 10.59 -14.57
C TYR A 118 -1.58 9.16 -14.79
N GLN A 119 -1.15 8.82 -16.01
CA GLN A 119 -0.70 7.47 -16.37
C GLN A 119 0.51 6.99 -15.54
N ARG A 120 1.34 7.90 -15.03
CA ARG A 120 2.48 7.56 -14.17
C ARG A 120 2.08 7.17 -12.75
N ASN A 121 0.83 7.43 -12.37
CA ASN A 121 0.28 7.00 -11.09
C ASN A 121 -0.31 5.59 -11.15
N LEU A 122 -0.42 4.98 -12.33
CA LEU A 122 -1.02 3.66 -12.45
C LEU A 122 0.00 2.58 -12.09
N ALA A 123 -0.36 1.73 -11.13
CA ALA A 123 0.32 0.47 -10.90
C ALA A 123 0.00 -0.49 -12.05
N THR A 124 1.00 -1.25 -12.49
CA THR A 124 0.89 -2.19 -13.61
C THR A 124 1.36 -3.58 -13.19
N PRO A 125 0.66 -4.65 -13.62
CA PRO A 125 1.10 -6.02 -13.37
C PRO A 125 2.34 -6.33 -14.20
N THR A 126 3.19 -7.23 -13.70
CA THR A 126 4.34 -7.78 -14.45
C THR A 126 4.03 -9.14 -15.08
N MET A 127 2.95 -9.81 -14.67
CA MET A 127 2.51 -11.10 -15.21
C MET A 127 0.99 -11.16 -15.40
N ALA A 128 0.53 -11.99 -16.34
CA ALA A 128 -0.88 -12.31 -16.51
C ALA A 128 -1.46 -12.99 -15.25
N GLY A 129 -2.70 -12.65 -14.88
CA GLY A 129 -3.39 -13.22 -13.72
C GLY A 129 -3.18 -12.45 -12.40
N GLN A 130 -2.27 -11.48 -12.34
CA GLN A 130 -2.18 -10.55 -11.21
C GLN A 130 -3.37 -9.59 -11.21
N PHE A 131 -4.01 -9.41 -10.05
CA PHE A 131 -5.09 -8.43 -9.92
C PHE A 131 -4.53 -7.09 -9.45
N VAL A 132 -4.51 -6.10 -10.35
CA VAL A 132 -4.06 -4.73 -10.03
C VAL A 132 -5.20 -3.75 -10.23
N GLU A 133 -5.60 -3.10 -9.15
CA GLU A 133 -6.67 -2.12 -9.11
C GLU A 133 -6.10 -0.72 -8.84
N ASN A 134 -6.52 0.25 -9.65
CA ASN A 134 -6.07 1.64 -9.56
C ASN A 134 -7.26 2.56 -9.25
N HIS A 135 -7.21 3.23 -8.12
CA HIS A 135 -8.20 4.21 -7.67
C HIS A 135 -7.59 5.59 -7.65
N GLY A 136 -7.98 6.41 -8.62
CA GLY A 136 -7.64 7.82 -8.69
C GLY A 136 -8.80 8.69 -8.22
N PHE A 137 -8.54 9.59 -7.27
CA PHE A 137 -9.44 10.70 -6.97
C PHE A 137 -9.12 11.88 -7.88
N SER A 138 -10.16 12.51 -8.41
CA SER A 138 -10.02 13.67 -9.27
C SER A 138 -9.62 14.90 -8.46
N ARG A 139 -9.05 15.91 -9.13
CA ARG A 139 -8.68 17.16 -8.45
C ARG A 139 -9.87 17.86 -7.78
N VAL A 140 -11.08 17.70 -8.31
CA VAL A 140 -12.29 18.35 -7.76
C VAL A 140 -12.76 17.72 -6.45
N ASP A 141 -12.35 16.48 -6.15
CA ASP A 141 -12.65 15.83 -4.88
C ASP A 141 -11.90 16.48 -3.69
N GLY A 142 -10.86 17.29 -3.96
CA GLY A 142 -10.16 18.07 -2.94
C GLY A 142 -9.41 17.23 -1.89
N ILE A 143 -9.20 15.94 -2.14
CA ILE A 143 -8.55 15.03 -1.20
C ILE A 143 -7.03 15.27 -1.20
N SER A 144 -6.50 15.72 -0.06
CA SER A 144 -5.07 15.97 0.14
C SER A 144 -4.27 14.70 0.46
N HIS A 145 -2.93 14.84 0.49
CA HIS A 145 -2.00 13.79 0.91
C HIS A 145 -2.38 13.15 2.26
N ILE A 146 -2.84 13.98 3.20
CA ILE A 146 -3.16 13.58 4.57
C ILE A 146 -4.53 12.91 4.61
N ASP A 147 -5.47 13.40 3.82
CA ASP A 147 -6.85 12.93 3.86
C ASP A 147 -6.97 11.50 3.37
N LEU A 148 -6.12 11.07 2.42
CA LEU A 148 -6.05 9.68 1.94
C LEU A 148 -5.84 8.64 3.05
N VAL A 149 -5.22 9.01 4.17
CA VAL A 149 -4.95 8.09 5.30
C VAL A 149 -5.58 8.55 6.60
N ARG A 150 -6.48 9.54 6.55
CA ARG A 150 -7.18 10.03 7.73
C ARG A 150 -8.20 8.99 8.18
N CYS A 151 -8.02 8.48 9.39
CA CYS A 151 -8.95 7.54 10.03
C CYS A 151 -9.76 8.20 11.16
N TYR A 152 -9.21 9.26 11.78
CA TYR A 152 -9.80 9.92 12.94
C TYR A 152 -9.72 11.46 12.86
N PRO A 153 -10.60 12.17 13.59
CA PRO A 153 -11.87 11.63 14.11
C PRO A 153 -12.78 11.21 12.95
N GLU A 154 -13.62 10.19 13.13
CA GLU A 154 -14.40 9.60 12.04
C GLU A 154 -15.23 10.63 11.27
N GLY A 155 -15.84 11.58 11.99
CA GLY A 155 -16.63 12.67 11.40
C GLY A 155 -15.85 13.63 10.49
N ARG A 156 -14.52 13.54 10.46
CA ARG A 156 -13.64 14.32 9.56
C ARG A 156 -13.04 13.49 8.43
N VAL A 157 -13.35 12.20 8.35
CA VAL A 157 -12.89 11.34 7.25
C VAL A 157 -13.74 11.66 6.02
N HIS A 158 -13.08 12.00 4.90
CA HIS A 158 -13.77 12.28 3.64
C HIS A 158 -14.62 11.07 3.21
N PRO A 159 -15.89 11.22 2.79
CA PRO A 159 -16.77 10.09 2.49
C PRO A 159 -16.20 9.12 1.45
N GLN A 160 -15.56 9.66 0.40
CA GLN A 160 -14.93 8.81 -0.61
C GLN A 160 -13.69 8.08 -0.06
N VAL A 161 -12.89 8.70 0.82
CA VAL A 161 -11.77 8.01 1.47
C VAL A 161 -12.30 6.89 2.37
N ARG A 162 -13.35 7.16 3.13
CA ARG A 162 -13.99 6.15 3.99
C ARG A 162 -14.41 4.93 3.17
N SER A 163 -15.04 5.13 2.01
CA SER A 163 -15.52 4.04 1.16
C SER A 163 -14.39 3.34 0.39
N LEU A 164 -13.64 4.10 -0.40
CA LEU A 164 -12.72 3.57 -1.42
C LEU A 164 -11.32 3.28 -0.89
N VAL A 165 -10.91 3.91 0.22
CA VAL A 165 -9.64 3.59 0.89
C VAL A 165 -9.88 2.66 2.05
N LEU A 166 -10.55 3.13 3.11
CA LEU A 166 -10.66 2.39 4.37
C LEU A 166 -11.58 1.18 4.22
N GLY A 167 -12.78 1.37 3.67
CA GLY A 167 -13.75 0.29 3.47
C GLY A 167 -13.23 -0.79 2.52
N ARG A 168 -12.50 -0.40 1.47
CA ARG A 168 -11.87 -1.38 0.59
C ARG A 168 -10.73 -2.13 1.27
N LEU A 169 -9.83 -1.42 1.96
CA LEU A 169 -8.75 -2.03 2.71
C LEU A 169 -9.27 -3.05 3.73
N MET A 170 -10.30 -2.69 4.51
CA MET A 170 -10.89 -3.57 5.53
C MET A 170 -11.49 -4.82 4.90
N ARG A 171 -12.22 -4.67 3.79
CA ARG A 171 -12.80 -5.80 3.07
C ARG A 171 -11.73 -6.82 2.66
N GLU A 172 -10.64 -6.36 2.08
CA GLU A 172 -9.57 -7.28 1.64
C GLU A 172 -8.88 -7.95 2.81
N LEU A 173 -8.58 -7.21 3.87
CA LEU A 173 -7.95 -7.78 5.06
C LEU A 173 -8.87 -8.82 5.75
N SER A 174 -10.19 -8.58 5.81
CA SER A 174 -11.13 -9.58 6.33
C SER A 174 -11.20 -10.85 5.48
N LEU A 175 -11.10 -10.75 4.14
CA LEU A 175 -11.03 -11.91 3.24
C LEU A 175 -9.72 -12.70 3.41
N MET A 176 -8.67 -12.06 3.92
CA MET A 176 -7.42 -12.76 4.24
C MET A 176 -7.58 -13.65 5.48
N GLU A 177 -8.31 -13.19 6.50
CA GLU A 177 -8.50 -13.91 7.77
C GLU A 177 -9.49 -15.08 7.65
N ASN A 178 -10.51 -14.95 6.80
CA ASN A 178 -11.50 -16.00 6.56
C ASN A 178 -11.52 -16.39 5.08
N PRO A 179 -10.72 -17.39 4.64
CA PRO A 179 -10.92 -17.98 3.32
C PRO A 179 -12.26 -18.70 3.36
N GLY A 180 -13.28 -18.09 2.74
CA GLY A 180 -14.56 -18.76 2.50
C GLY A 180 -14.40 -20.06 1.71
#